data_AF-A0A0A2UPM4-F1
#
_entry.id   AF-A0A0A2UPM4-F1
#
_cell.length_a   1.000
_cell.length_b   1.000
_cell.length_c   1.000
_cell.angle_alpha   90.00
_cell.angle_beta   90.00
_cell.angle_gamma   90.00
#
_symmetry.space_group_name_H-M   'P 1'
#
loop_
_entity.id
_entity.type
_entity.pdbx_description
1 polymer ?
#
loop_
_entity_poly.entity_id
_entity_poly.type
_entity_poly.pdbx_seq_one_letter_code
_entity_poly.pdbx_strand_id
1 'polypeptide(L)'
;MKIIRYGISALTFMFLLLYVSSITAASTSFKEFDPVTEVKPYKDWTIQFNTAMDGSTFNKIRVEDSNENAVDVVVSIDDDNMRAIVGAPMEGYLGGETYTLIISSDIASIRNKKLQEEVRIDFKIKKGPEMNNTKEEVATKWNSYKPLFQGDPFAVAPSISSPYAMGEIKDGFLQDGVRMSNFVRYLSGLPDDLELSPSLNEQAQYGSVVTAANGYLSHHPSKPDGMSEEFFDIGYTSTSSSNLSQQYTKEDYTSSYEVEDTIQMGTLEGSVYSYMMDEDAYNIGGVGHRRWILNPPLKKIGFGFAINENMNDYYHYTYSAMQIFDKSRVEEVEYDFIGWPGNNRYFPNEFFKSDVPWSVSLNPNNYQPPNMNEVEVRLKRLSDGESWTLDKNDTDFDENERNVPGEYFNVNNQWMGIPYCIIFRPDPEEIKEYTGLYEVTIEGLKDRNGNDKSLQYTVSFFDMLK
;
A
#
# COMPACT_ATOMS: atom_id res chain seq x y z
N MET A 1 21.23 8.28 -39.54
CA MET A 1 21.18 9.59 -38.85
C MET A 1 19.71 9.98 -38.69
N LYS A 2 19.04 9.42 -37.68
CA LYS A 2 17.62 9.69 -37.38
C LYS A 2 17.59 10.85 -36.38
N ILE A 3 16.97 11.95 -36.78
CA ILE A 3 16.79 13.14 -35.97
C ILE A 3 15.71 12.83 -34.93
N ILE A 4 16.12 12.68 -33.68
CA ILE A 4 15.24 12.58 -32.52
C ILE A 4 14.67 13.97 -32.29
N ARG A 5 13.37 14.15 -32.54
CA ARG A 5 12.62 15.35 -32.17
C ARG A 5 12.19 15.19 -30.72
N TYR A 6 12.94 15.80 -29.80
CA TYR A 6 12.45 16.04 -28.45
C TYR A 6 11.28 17.02 -28.54
N GLY A 7 10.10 16.56 -28.11
CA GLY A 7 8.96 17.43 -27.87
C GLY A 7 9.34 18.40 -26.76
N ILE A 8 9.42 19.68 -27.09
CA ILE A 8 9.61 20.76 -26.13
C ILE A 8 8.30 20.85 -25.33
N SER A 9 8.24 20.18 -24.19
CA SER A 9 7.32 20.56 -23.13
C SER A 9 7.69 21.98 -22.72
N ALA A 10 6.77 22.92 -22.88
CA ALA A 10 6.95 24.29 -22.47
C ALA A 10 7.20 24.33 -20.94
N LEU A 11 8.47 24.37 -20.55
CA LEU A 11 8.87 24.70 -19.18
C LEU A 11 8.63 26.20 -19.01
N THR A 12 7.52 26.55 -18.38
CA THR A 12 7.29 27.91 -17.89
C THR A 12 8.27 28.14 -16.72
N PHE A 13 9.44 28.71 -17.01
CA PHE A 13 10.37 29.23 -16.01
C PHE A 13 9.84 30.57 -15.51
N MET A 14 9.43 30.65 -14.24
CA MET A 14 9.19 31.92 -13.57
C MET A 14 10.46 32.31 -12.83
N PHE A 15 11.10 33.41 -13.25
CA PHE A 15 12.29 33.96 -12.61
C PHE A 15 11.87 34.98 -11.55
N LEU A 16 12.19 34.72 -10.28
CA LEU A 16 12.02 35.68 -9.20
C LEU A 16 13.34 36.45 -9.02
N LEU A 17 13.41 37.71 -9.45
CA LEU A 17 14.58 38.60 -9.25
C LEU A 17 14.37 39.44 -7.99
N LEU A 18 15.10 39.12 -6.93
CA LEU A 18 15.03 39.85 -5.65
C LEU A 18 16.14 40.91 -5.55
N TYR A 19 15.75 42.15 -5.27
CA TYR A 19 16.64 43.30 -5.13
C TYR A 19 16.89 43.64 -3.66
N VAL A 20 18.16 43.77 -3.26
CA VAL A 20 18.57 44.32 -1.96
C VAL A 20 18.85 45.82 -2.12
N SER A 21 17.89 46.68 -1.76
CA SER A 21 18.01 48.16 -1.83
C SER A 21 18.03 48.84 -0.45
N SER A 22 18.23 50.16 -0.42
CA SER A 22 18.25 50.99 0.80
C SER A 22 17.02 51.92 0.88
N ILE A 23 16.19 51.72 1.93
CA ILE A 23 15.24 52.61 2.67
C ILE A 23 14.32 53.61 1.88
N THR A 24 12.98 53.46 1.93
CA THR A 24 11.98 54.16 2.82
C THR A 24 10.51 53.89 2.45
N ALA A 25 9.70 53.78 3.53
CA ALA A 25 8.27 54.08 3.72
C ALA A 25 7.17 53.08 3.31
N ALA A 26 6.12 53.08 4.13
CA ALA A 26 5.35 51.93 4.60
C ALA A 26 4.15 51.50 3.74
N SER A 27 3.97 50.18 3.59
CA SER A 27 2.70 49.47 3.39
C SER A 27 3.01 47.97 3.32
N THR A 28 2.28 47.13 4.08
CA THR A 28 2.49 45.68 4.31
C THR A 28 3.88 45.30 4.86
N SER A 29 3.97 44.37 5.81
CA SER A 29 5.27 43.91 6.37
C SER A 29 6.04 42.99 5.42
N PHE A 30 5.52 42.81 4.20
CA PHE A 30 6.03 41.92 3.16
C PHE A 30 5.63 42.43 1.77
N LYS A 31 6.40 42.01 0.76
CA LYS A 31 6.12 42.12 -0.66
C LYS A 31 5.41 40.88 -1.17
N GLU A 32 4.24 41.06 -1.72
CA GLU A 32 3.43 40.00 -2.32
C GLU A 32 3.58 39.99 -3.84
N PHE A 33 3.77 38.81 -4.42
CA PHE A 33 3.79 38.59 -5.87
C PHE A 33 2.42 38.11 -6.36
N ASP A 34 2.16 38.29 -7.66
CA ASP A 34 0.93 37.77 -8.27
C ASP A 34 0.80 36.25 -8.04
N PRO A 35 -0.39 35.78 -7.62
CA PRO A 35 -0.60 34.38 -7.34
C PRO A 35 -0.46 33.53 -8.60
N VAL A 36 0.16 32.35 -8.45
CA VAL A 36 0.30 31.36 -9.53
C VAL A 36 -0.83 30.34 -9.42
N THR A 37 -1.48 29.99 -10.52
CA THR A 37 -2.57 29.00 -10.53
C THR A 37 -2.21 27.81 -11.41
N GLU A 38 -2.97 26.72 -11.28
CA GLU A 38 -2.76 25.48 -12.04
C GLU A 38 -1.36 24.89 -11.87
N VAL A 39 -0.77 25.08 -10.68
CA VAL A 39 0.56 24.57 -10.36
C VAL A 39 0.51 23.05 -10.21
N LYS A 40 1.50 22.34 -10.77
CA LYS A 40 1.58 20.89 -10.63
C LYS A 40 1.90 20.50 -9.17
N PRO A 41 1.38 19.38 -8.64
CA PRO A 41 1.64 18.91 -7.27
C PRO A 41 3.13 18.75 -6.91
N TYR A 42 3.99 18.47 -7.89
CA TYR A 42 5.43 18.26 -7.69
C TYR A 42 6.27 19.40 -8.27
N LYS A 43 5.80 20.65 -8.13
CA LYS A 43 6.48 21.81 -8.68
C LYS A 43 7.58 22.30 -7.74
N ASP A 44 8.82 22.22 -8.21
CA ASP A 44 9.94 22.92 -7.58
C ASP A 44 9.94 24.41 -7.89
N TRP A 45 10.36 25.20 -6.89
CA TRP A 45 10.52 26.65 -7.00
C TRP A 45 11.98 27.05 -7.03
N THR A 46 12.37 27.85 -8.02
CA THR A 46 13.71 28.43 -8.10
C THR A 46 13.66 29.90 -7.70
N ILE A 47 14.42 30.26 -6.67
CA ILE A 47 14.59 31.64 -6.20
C ILE A 47 15.93 32.14 -6.69
N GLN A 48 15.96 33.24 -7.45
CA GLN A 48 17.19 33.85 -7.94
C GLN A 48 17.49 35.13 -7.16
N PHE A 49 18.64 35.15 -6.50
CA PHE A 49 19.15 36.34 -5.84
C PHE A 49 20.03 37.15 -6.79
N ASN A 50 20.07 38.47 -6.58
CA ASN A 50 20.94 39.38 -7.34
C ASN A 50 22.37 39.47 -6.76
N THR A 51 22.63 38.77 -5.66
CA THR A 51 23.91 38.70 -4.94
C THR A 51 24.06 37.33 -4.30
N ALA A 52 25.29 36.88 -4.10
CA ALA A 52 25.57 35.65 -3.36
C ALA A 52 25.05 35.74 -1.92
N MET A 53 24.34 34.71 -1.49
CA MET A 53 23.67 34.62 -0.20
C MET A 53 24.46 33.80 0.83
N ASP A 54 24.23 34.04 2.12
CA ASP A 54 24.74 33.18 3.19
C ASP A 54 23.82 31.97 3.32
N GLY A 55 24.28 30.83 2.81
CA GLY A 55 23.52 29.58 2.81
C GLY A 55 23.04 29.14 4.19
N SER A 56 23.72 29.54 5.27
CA SER A 56 23.30 29.23 6.65
C SER A 56 21.96 29.88 7.04
N THR A 57 21.49 30.86 6.27
CA THR A 57 20.23 31.58 6.51
C THR A 57 19.06 31.08 5.67
N PHE A 58 19.23 30.02 4.86
CA PHE A 58 18.18 29.53 3.97
C PHE A 58 17.08 28.74 4.68
N ASN A 59 17.30 28.35 5.94
CA ASN A 59 16.24 27.87 6.83
C ASN A 59 15.14 28.91 7.12
N LYS A 60 15.24 30.11 6.54
CA LYS A 60 14.25 31.17 6.56
C LYS A 60 13.34 31.19 5.31
N ILE A 61 13.56 30.28 4.37
CA ILE A 61 12.66 30.00 3.24
C ILE A 61 11.76 28.84 3.65
N ARG A 62 10.44 29.01 3.50
CA ARG A 62 9.45 28.00 3.90
C ARG A 62 8.21 28.06 3.03
N VAL A 63 7.42 27.00 3.04
CA VAL A 63 6.08 26.96 2.45
C VAL A 63 5.06 26.75 3.56
N GLU A 64 3.94 27.47 3.50
CA GLU A 64 2.81 27.33 4.42
C GLU A 64 1.55 26.93 3.64
N ASP A 65 0.66 26.17 4.27
CA ASP A 65 -0.69 25.89 3.75
C ASP A 65 -1.66 27.07 4.01
N SER A 66 -2.91 26.95 3.57
CA SER A 66 -3.93 27.98 3.79
C SER A 66 -4.30 28.22 5.26
N ASN A 67 -3.89 27.34 6.17
CA ASN A 67 -4.07 27.45 7.62
C ASN A 67 -2.79 27.93 8.33
N GLU A 68 -1.77 28.38 7.58
CA GLU A 68 -0.47 28.81 8.07
C GLU A 68 0.38 27.68 8.70
N ASN A 69 0.04 26.41 8.45
CA ASN A 69 0.88 25.29 8.86
C ASN A 69 2.08 25.15 7.92
N ALA A 70 3.26 24.89 8.48
CA ALA A 70 4.45 24.65 7.68
C ALA A 70 4.32 23.35 6.88
N VAL A 71 4.71 23.41 5.60
CA VAL A 71 4.82 22.26 4.71
C VAL A 71 6.28 21.80 4.68
N ASP A 72 6.51 20.50 4.82
CA ASP A 72 7.86 19.92 4.79
C ASP A 72 8.45 19.99 3.37
N VAL A 73 9.36 20.94 3.18
CA VAL A 73 10.05 21.21 1.91
C VAL A 73 11.55 21.23 2.13
N VAL A 74 12.30 20.70 1.16
CA VAL A 74 13.76 20.73 1.19
C VAL A 74 14.26 21.93 0.39
N VAL A 75 15.06 22.79 1.03
CA VAL A 75 15.69 23.94 0.38
C VAL A 75 17.16 23.61 0.09
N SER A 76 17.53 23.57 -1.18
CA SER A 76 18.91 23.41 -1.63
C SER A 76 19.44 24.68 -2.30
N ILE A 77 20.76 24.78 -2.43
CA ILE A 77 21.47 25.97 -2.91
C ILE A 77 22.43 25.55 -4.01
N ASP A 78 22.63 26.41 -5.00
CA ASP A 78 23.67 26.21 -6.00
C ASP A 78 25.07 26.65 -5.52
N ASP A 79 26.10 26.22 -6.28
CA ASP A 79 27.51 26.41 -5.91
C ASP A 79 27.94 27.87 -5.77
N ASP A 80 27.24 28.81 -6.43
CA ASP A 80 27.53 30.24 -6.38
C ASP A 80 26.71 31.00 -5.32
N ASN A 81 25.87 30.28 -4.55
CA ASN A 81 24.93 30.81 -3.58
C ASN A 81 24.00 31.89 -4.14
N MET A 82 23.74 31.90 -5.44
CA MET A 82 22.84 32.86 -6.07
C MET A 82 21.44 32.28 -6.33
N ARG A 83 21.24 30.98 -6.18
CA ARG A 83 19.93 30.33 -6.33
C ARG A 83 19.59 29.44 -5.16
N ALA A 84 18.34 29.53 -4.71
CA ALA A 84 17.71 28.50 -3.89
C ALA A 84 16.78 27.66 -4.77
N ILE A 85 16.73 26.36 -4.53
CA ILE A 85 15.69 25.47 -5.04
C ILE A 85 14.89 24.97 -3.84
N VAL A 86 13.60 25.30 -3.82
CA VAL A 86 12.63 24.74 -2.87
C VAL A 86 12.00 23.54 -3.56
N GLY A 87 12.43 22.35 -3.14
CA GLY A 87 11.89 21.08 -3.63
C GLY A 87 10.47 20.88 -3.10
N ALA A 88 9.57 20.41 -3.98
CA ALA A 88 8.24 20.01 -3.55
C ALA A 88 8.33 18.89 -2.48
N PRO A 89 7.33 18.76 -1.59
CA PRO A 89 7.25 17.63 -0.66
C PRO A 89 7.32 16.31 -1.41
N MET A 90 7.91 15.27 -0.80
CA MET A 90 8.06 13.95 -1.43
C MET A 90 6.72 13.40 -1.95
N GLU A 91 5.65 13.60 -1.19
CA GLU A 91 4.29 13.17 -1.54
C GLU A 91 3.58 14.13 -2.51
N GLY A 92 4.15 15.31 -2.73
CA GLY A 92 3.58 16.41 -3.50
C GLY A 92 2.61 17.27 -2.69
N TYR A 93 2.32 18.46 -3.21
CA TYR A 93 1.27 19.33 -2.67
C TYR A 93 -0.13 18.75 -2.93
N LEU A 94 -1.07 18.98 -2.01
CA LEU A 94 -2.45 18.51 -2.16
C LEU A 94 -3.15 19.26 -3.31
N GLY A 95 -3.80 18.49 -4.19
CA GLY A 95 -4.46 19.03 -5.38
C GLY A 95 -5.68 19.88 -5.05
N GLY A 96 -5.75 21.09 -5.62
CA GLY A 96 -6.85 22.03 -5.40
C GLY A 96 -6.62 23.02 -4.26
N GLU A 97 -5.65 22.73 -3.39
CA GLU A 97 -5.27 23.57 -2.26
C GLU A 97 -4.38 24.74 -2.70
N THR A 98 -4.32 25.75 -1.84
CA THR A 98 -3.48 26.94 -1.99
C THR A 98 -2.39 26.93 -0.92
N TYR A 99 -1.19 27.30 -1.32
CA TYR A 99 0.00 27.39 -0.48
C TYR A 99 0.67 28.74 -0.67
N THR A 100 1.48 29.15 0.30
CA THR A 100 2.29 30.37 0.22
C THR A 100 3.76 30.02 0.38
N LEU A 101 4.58 30.35 -0.61
CA LEU A 101 6.04 30.33 -0.48
C LEU A 101 6.50 31.66 0.14
N ILE A 102 7.26 31.56 1.23
CA ILE A 102 7.69 32.69 2.05
C ILE A 102 9.20 32.74 2.12
N ILE A 103 9.77 33.91 1.81
CA ILE A 103 11.19 34.22 1.93
C ILE A 103 11.33 35.33 2.96
N SER A 104 11.72 34.98 4.18
CA SER A 104 11.82 35.96 5.28
C SER A 104 12.79 37.09 4.97
N SER A 105 12.51 38.28 5.50
CA SER A 105 13.45 39.40 5.49
C SER A 105 14.76 39.10 6.22
N ASP A 106 14.80 38.07 7.08
CA ASP A 106 15.98 37.70 7.86
C ASP A 106 17.07 36.93 7.09
N ILE A 107 16.80 36.50 5.85
CA ILE A 107 17.82 35.90 5.00
C ILE A 107 18.92 36.92 4.69
N ALA A 108 20.19 36.51 4.76
CA ALA A 108 21.33 37.41 4.65
C ALA A 108 22.22 37.06 3.45
N SER A 109 22.84 38.08 2.87
CA SER A 109 23.95 37.90 1.93
C SER A 109 25.25 37.52 2.63
N ILE A 110 26.24 37.02 1.88
CA ILE A 110 27.61 36.79 2.40
C ILE A 110 28.28 38.08 2.94
N ARG A 111 27.68 39.25 2.67
CA ARG A 111 28.10 40.57 3.18
C ARG A 111 27.26 41.04 4.36
N ASN A 112 26.49 40.15 4.98
CA ASN A 112 25.58 40.41 6.10
C ASN A 112 24.51 41.49 5.83
N LYS A 113 24.11 41.65 4.56
CA LYS A 113 22.95 42.48 4.18
C LYS A 113 21.71 41.60 4.08
N LYS A 114 20.64 42.00 4.76
CA LYS A 114 19.33 41.34 4.77
C LYS A 114 18.44 41.77 3.59
N LEU A 115 17.42 40.99 3.28
CA LEU A 115 16.34 41.44 2.40
C LEU A 115 15.61 42.64 3.02
N GLN A 116 15.06 43.51 2.16
CA GLN A 116 14.39 44.73 2.63
C GLN A 116 13.08 44.43 3.36
N GLU A 117 12.38 43.41 2.90
CA GLU A 117 11.07 42.97 3.36
C GLU A 117 10.93 41.47 3.07
N GLU A 118 10.04 40.80 3.79
CA GLU A 118 9.67 39.42 3.50
C GLU A 118 9.00 39.35 2.13
N VAL A 119 9.18 38.26 1.40
CA VAL A 119 8.54 38.04 0.10
C VAL A 119 7.58 36.87 0.20
N ARG A 120 6.37 37.04 -0.33
CA ARG A 120 5.33 36.01 -0.38
C ARG A 120 4.85 35.79 -1.81
N ILE A 121 4.62 34.53 -2.16
CA ILE A 121 3.94 34.15 -3.41
C ILE A 121 2.94 33.04 -3.11
N ASP A 122 1.68 33.32 -3.39
CA ASP A 122 0.62 32.32 -3.30
C ASP A 122 0.62 31.47 -4.57
N PHE A 123 0.39 30.17 -4.40
CA PHE A 123 0.25 29.25 -5.50
C PHE A 123 -0.86 28.22 -5.25
N LYS A 124 -1.74 28.07 -6.24
CA LYS A 124 -2.83 27.10 -6.22
C LYS A 124 -2.48 25.88 -7.04
N ILE A 125 -2.57 24.71 -6.41
CA ILE A 125 -2.29 23.43 -7.05
C ILE A 125 -3.47 23.04 -7.94
N LYS A 126 -3.16 22.60 -9.16
CA LYS A 126 -4.14 22.01 -10.07
C LYS A 126 -4.82 20.85 -9.35
N LYS A 127 -6.16 20.84 -9.37
CA LYS A 127 -6.93 19.73 -8.80
C LYS A 127 -6.54 18.42 -9.48
N GLY A 128 -6.12 17.45 -8.68
CA GLY A 128 -5.75 16.11 -9.13
C GLY A 128 -6.98 15.24 -9.45
N PRO A 129 -6.79 13.94 -9.71
CA PRO A 129 -7.89 12.99 -9.78
C PRO A 129 -8.70 13.00 -8.47
N GLU A 130 -10.00 12.75 -8.57
CA GLU A 130 -10.86 12.60 -7.40
C GLU A 130 -10.51 11.28 -6.69
N MET A 131 -10.23 11.38 -5.39
CA MET A 131 -9.89 10.24 -4.54
C MET A 131 -11.10 9.83 -3.71
N ASN A 132 -11.33 8.52 -3.56
CA ASN A 132 -12.45 7.91 -2.86
C ASN A 132 -12.27 7.86 -1.33
N ASN A 133 -11.14 8.35 -0.83
CA ASN A 133 -10.84 8.54 0.59
C ASN A 133 -9.81 9.67 0.76
N THR A 134 -9.50 10.04 2.01
CA THR A 134 -8.37 10.91 2.37
C THR A 134 -7.34 10.17 3.22
N LYS A 135 -6.14 10.75 3.40
CA LYS A 135 -5.11 10.21 4.31
C LYS A 135 -5.62 10.14 5.75
N GLU A 136 -6.34 11.16 6.19
CA GLU A 136 -6.93 11.26 7.53
C GLU A 136 -8.00 10.18 7.76
N GLU A 137 -8.81 9.89 6.75
CA GLU A 137 -9.79 8.80 6.81
C GLU A 137 -9.11 7.44 6.93
N VAL A 138 -8.04 7.20 6.16
CA VAL A 138 -7.24 5.97 6.25
C VAL A 138 -6.61 5.83 7.63
N ALA A 139 -5.97 6.89 8.15
CA ALA A 139 -5.38 6.89 9.49
C ALA A 139 -6.44 6.70 10.60
N THR A 140 -7.63 7.28 10.44
CA THR A 140 -8.75 7.09 11.39
C THR A 140 -9.25 5.64 11.37
N LYS A 141 -9.37 5.05 10.17
CA LYS A 141 -9.73 3.65 10.00
C LYS A 141 -8.67 2.73 10.59
N TRP A 142 -7.40 2.99 10.34
CA TRP A 142 -6.30 2.25 10.96
C TRP A 142 -6.37 2.31 12.48
N ASN A 143 -6.56 3.48 13.08
CA ASN A 143 -6.69 3.60 14.53
C ASN A 143 -7.88 2.81 15.12
N SER A 144 -8.92 2.57 14.32
CA SER A 144 -10.08 1.76 14.71
C SER A 144 -9.84 0.25 14.56
N TYR A 145 -8.97 -0.15 13.62
CA TYR A 145 -8.70 -1.54 13.27
C TYR A 145 -7.32 -2.06 13.67
N LYS A 146 -6.43 -1.22 14.19
CA LYS A 146 -5.10 -1.69 14.59
C LYS A 146 -5.21 -2.78 15.66
N PRO A 147 -4.34 -3.80 15.63
CA PRO A 147 -4.33 -4.88 16.61
C PRO A 147 -4.21 -4.35 18.04
N LEU A 148 -4.88 -4.98 19.00
CA LEU A 148 -4.88 -4.55 20.41
C LEU A 148 -4.52 -5.67 21.39
N PHE A 149 -4.64 -6.93 20.97
CA PHE A 149 -4.44 -8.08 21.84
C PHE A 149 -2.96 -8.22 22.20
N GLN A 150 -2.70 -8.63 23.44
CA GLN A 150 -1.36 -8.83 23.98
C GLN A 150 -1.37 -10.07 24.88
N GLY A 151 -0.27 -10.80 24.89
CA GLY A 151 -0.07 -12.00 25.72
C GLY A 151 -0.50 -13.30 25.03
N ASP A 152 -0.66 -14.35 25.84
CA ASP A 152 -0.96 -15.71 25.37
C ASP A 152 -2.29 -15.76 24.61
N PRO A 153 -2.31 -16.22 23.33
CA PRO A 153 -3.53 -16.29 22.52
C PRO A 153 -4.55 -17.33 23.01
N PHE A 154 -4.18 -18.27 23.87
CA PHE A 154 -5.02 -19.39 24.25
C PHE A 154 -5.74 -19.17 25.60
N ALA A 155 -7.03 -19.49 25.63
CA ALA A 155 -7.78 -19.74 26.86
C ALA A 155 -7.57 -21.19 27.32
N VAL A 156 -7.50 -22.11 26.36
CA VAL A 156 -7.08 -23.51 26.54
C VAL A 156 -6.10 -23.85 25.43
N ALA A 157 -4.87 -24.25 25.77
CA ALA A 157 -3.87 -24.56 24.76
C ALA A 157 -4.32 -25.75 23.88
N PRO A 158 -4.14 -25.69 22.54
CA PRO A 158 -4.32 -26.84 21.68
C PRO A 158 -3.27 -27.92 21.98
N SER A 159 -3.58 -29.17 21.67
CA SER A 159 -2.62 -30.27 21.69
C SER A 159 -2.40 -30.79 20.27
N ILE A 160 -1.17 -30.66 19.76
CA ILE A 160 -0.75 -31.12 18.43
C ILE A 160 -0.13 -32.53 18.44
N SER A 161 -0.26 -33.25 19.55
CA SER A 161 0.18 -34.65 19.69
C SER A 161 -0.86 -35.45 20.47
N SER A 162 -0.81 -36.77 20.43
CA SER A 162 -1.79 -37.61 21.14
C SER A 162 -1.69 -37.47 22.67
N PRO A 163 -2.79 -37.21 23.40
CA PRO A 163 -4.14 -36.98 22.90
C PRO A 163 -4.30 -35.57 22.29
N TYR A 164 -4.80 -35.52 21.05
CA TYR A 164 -5.04 -34.27 20.33
C TYR A 164 -6.19 -33.48 20.96
N ALA A 165 -6.07 -32.16 20.95
CA ALA A 165 -7.10 -31.27 21.47
C ALA A 165 -7.14 -29.99 20.63
N MET A 166 -8.36 -29.52 20.32
CA MET A 166 -8.55 -28.29 19.56
C MET A 166 -8.07 -27.06 20.34
N GLY A 167 -8.15 -27.07 21.68
CA GLY A 167 -7.94 -25.87 22.48
C GLY A 167 -9.04 -24.82 22.30
N GLU A 168 -8.80 -23.62 22.81
CA GLU A 168 -9.71 -22.48 22.74
C GLU A 168 -8.89 -21.19 22.63
N ILE A 169 -9.19 -20.38 21.62
CA ILE A 169 -8.53 -19.09 21.38
C ILE A 169 -9.31 -17.99 22.11
N LYS A 170 -8.59 -17.04 22.71
CA LYS A 170 -9.20 -15.86 23.32
C LYS A 170 -9.84 -14.95 22.28
N ASP A 171 -11.04 -14.45 22.58
CA ASP A 171 -11.82 -13.57 21.70
C ASP A 171 -11.03 -12.36 21.20
N GLY A 172 -10.24 -11.72 22.07
CA GLY A 172 -9.45 -10.54 21.68
C GLY A 172 -8.46 -10.81 20.55
N PHE A 173 -7.85 -12.00 20.54
CA PHE A 173 -6.91 -12.43 19.49
C PHE A 173 -7.65 -12.72 18.18
N LEU A 174 -8.80 -13.41 18.25
CA LEU A 174 -9.67 -13.61 17.08
C LEU A 174 -10.11 -12.28 16.46
N GLN A 175 -10.45 -11.30 17.29
CA GLN A 175 -10.87 -9.98 16.83
C GLN A 175 -9.75 -9.21 16.12
N ASP A 176 -8.48 -9.40 16.46
CA ASP A 176 -7.36 -8.77 15.72
C ASP A 176 -7.27 -9.26 14.28
N GLY A 177 -7.47 -10.57 14.05
CA GLY A 177 -7.59 -11.12 12.70
C GLY A 177 -8.74 -10.50 11.90
N VAL A 178 -9.90 -10.29 12.54
CA VAL A 178 -11.07 -9.64 11.90
C VAL A 178 -10.79 -8.18 11.59
N ARG A 179 -10.21 -7.45 12.54
CA ARG A 179 -9.90 -6.04 12.36
C ARG A 179 -8.94 -5.83 11.19
N MET A 180 -7.88 -6.63 11.10
CA MET A 180 -6.95 -6.58 9.97
C MET A 180 -7.65 -6.92 8.65
N SER A 181 -8.50 -7.96 8.64
CA SER A 181 -9.28 -8.34 7.44
C SER A 181 -10.21 -7.23 6.95
N ASN A 182 -10.83 -6.51 7.88
CA ASN A 182 -11.68 -5.36 7.57
C ASN A 182 -10.87 -4.17 7.08
N PHE A 183 -9.71 -3.89 7.67
CA PHE A 183 -8.86 -2.79 7.24
C PHE A 183 -8.37 -2.98 5.78
N VAL A 184 -7.89 -4.18 5.43
CA VAL A 184 -7.42 -4.44 4.06
C VAL A 184 -8.58 -4.43 3.03
N ARG A 185 -9.79 -4.80 3.45
CA ARG A 185 -11.00 -4.62 2.62
C ARG A 185 -11.35 -3.15 2.42
N TYR A 186 -11.28 -2.32 3.46
CA TYR A 186 -11.46 -0.88 3.37
C TYR A 186 -10.46 -0.23 2.40
N LEU A 187 -9.19 -0.62 2.46
CA LEU A 187 -8.14 -0.13 1.55
C LEU A 187 -8.43 -0.45 0.08
N SER A 188 -9.17 -1.54 -0.19
CA SER A 188 -9.62 -1.94 -1.53
C SER A 188 -10.98 -1.36 -1.93
N GLY A 189 -11.60 -0.56 -1.06
CA GLY A 189 -12.93 0.01 -1.27
C GLY A 189 -14.10 -0.95 -1.13
N LEU A 190 -13.89 -2.07 -0.45
CA LEU A 190 -14.93 -3.05 -0.15
C LEU A 190 -15.58 -2.79 1.23
N PRO A 191 -16.77 -3.33 1.49
CA PRO A 191 -17.34 -3.34 2.84
C PRO A 191 -16.39 -4.00 3.84
N ASP A 192 -16.08 -3.27 4.91
CA ASP A 192 -15.17 -3.60 6.01
C ASP A 192 -15.94 -4.05 7.27
N ASP A 193 -16.94 -4.89 7.03
CA ASP A 193 -17.95 -5.35 7.99
C ASP A 193 -17.97 -6.89 8.15
N LEU A 194 -16.82 -7.54 7.96
CA LEU A 194 -16.70 -8.97 8.21
C LEU A 194 -16.91 -9.29 9.69
N GLU A 195 -17.56 -10.43 9.93
CA GLU A 195 -17.91 -10.89 11.27
C GLU A 195 -17.45 -12.34 11.49
N LEU A 196 -17.04 -12.65 12.71
CA LEU A 196 -16.75 -14.04 13.08
C LEU A 196 -18.00 -14.90 13.03
N SER A 197 -17.81 -16.16 12.63
CA SER A 197 -18.77 -17.23 12.85
C SER A 197 -18.19 -18.23 13.85
N PRO A 198 -18.88 -18.54 14.96
CA PRO A 198 -18.42 -19.55 15.91
C PRO A 198 -18.13 -20.92 15.27
N SER A 199 -18.96 -21.36 14.32
CA SER A 199 -18.74 -22.63 13.62
C SER A 199 -17.54 -22.60 12.68
N LEU A 200 -17.25 -21.44 12.06
CA LEU A 200 -16.06 -21.29 11.22
C LEU A 200 -14.79 -21.20 12.07
N ASN A 201 -14.84 -20.57 13.25
CA ASN A 201 -13.73 -20.57 14.20
C ASN A 201 -13.40 -21.99 14.67
N GLU A 202 -14.43 -22.75 15.06
CA GLU A 202 -14.27 -24.15 15.47
C GLU A 202 -13.60 -24.96 14.35
N GLN A 203 -14.15 -24.92 13.14
CA GLN A 203 -13.57 -25.61 11.98
C GLN A 203 -12.13 -25.15 11.69
N ALA A 204 -11.86 -23.84 11.71
CA ALA A 204 -10.53 -23.29 11.52
C ALA A 204 -9.54 -23.83 12.56
N GLN A 205 -9.96 -23.97 13.82
CA GLN A 205 -9.11 -24.48 14.90
C GLN A 205 -8.67 -25.93 14.68
N TYR A 206 -9.58 -26.81 14.22
CA TYR A 206 -9.19 -28.16 13.80
C TYR A 206 -8.15 -28.13 12.68
N GLY A 207 -8.32 -27.25 11.70
CA GLY A 207 -7.39 -27.09 10.57
C GLY A 207 -6.00 -26.65 11.03
N SER A 208 -5.92 -25.67 11.93
CA SER A 208 -4.64 -25.21 12.49
C SER A 208 -3.95 -26.31 13.30
N VAL A 209 -4.67 -27.09 14.10
CA VAL A 209 -4.07 -28.22 14.84
C VAL A 209 -3.57 -29.31 13.88
N VAL A 210 -4.32 -29.66 12.84
CA VAL A 210 -3.86 -30.66 11.83
C VAL A 210 -2.61 -30.17 11.11
N THR A 211 -2.57 -28.90 10.73
CA THR A 211 -1.42 -28.31 10.01
C THR A 211 -0.20 -28.22 10.91
N ALA A 212 -0.39 -27.74 12.15
CA ALA A 212 0.68 -27.67 13.15
C ALA A 212 1.23 -29.06 13.51
N ALA A 213 0.37 -30.07 13.68
CA ALA A 213 0.79 -31.44 13.94
C ALA A 213 1.62 -32.06 12.81
N ASN A 214 1.32 -31.70 11.56
CA ASN A 214 2.11 -32.11 10.39
C ASN A 214 3.44 -31.33 10.27
N GLY A 215 3.47 -30.08 10.72
CA GLY A 215 4.67 -29.23 10.67
C GLY A 215 4.97 -28.61 9.30
N TYR A 216 3.99 -28.59 8.40
CA TYR A 216 4.07 -27.97 7.07
C TYR A 216 2.68 -27.53 6.58
N LEU A 217 2.63 -26.57 5.65
CA LEU A 217 1.37 -26.16 5.00
C LEU A 217 0.96 -27.11 3.87
N SER A 218 -0.30 -27.52 3.87
CA SER A 218 -0.94 -28.23 2.76
C SER A 218 -2.45 -28.07 2.83
N HIS A 219 -3.09 -27.82 1.68
CA HIS A 219 -4.55 -27.89 1.55
C HIS A 219 -5.09 -29.33 1.52
N HIS A 220 -4.19 -30.32 1.42
CA HIS A 220 -4.48 -31.75 1.44
C HIS A 220 -3.52 -32.47 2.39
N PRO A 221 -3.57 -32.19 3.70
CA PRO A 221 -2.63 -32.77 4.66
C PRO A 221 -2.84 -34.28 4.82
N SER A 222 -1.80 -34.99 5.26
CA SER A 222 -1.91 -36.36 5.75
C SER A 222 -2.47 -36.41 7.17
N LYS A 223 -3.14 -37.50 7.53
CA LYS A 223 -3.61 -37.72 8.91
C LYS A 223 -2.43 -37.97 9.86
N PRO A 224 -2.24 -37.16 10.91
CA PRO A 224 -1.22 -37.41 11.93
C PRO A 224 -1.46 -38.71 12.72
N ASP A 225 -0.38 -39.35 13.16
CA ASP A 225 -0.43 -40.57 13.95
C ASP A 225 -1.15 -40.37 15.29
N GLY A 226 -2.08 -41.26 15.62
CA GLY A 226 -2.86 -41.19 16.87
C GLY A 226 -4.01 -40.17 16.85
N MET A 227 -4.20 -39.41 15.77
CA MET A 227 -5.36 -38.54 15.60
C MET A 227 -6.60 -39.37 15.21
N SER A 228 -7.74 -39.08 15.84
CA SER A 228 -9.01 -39.70 15.46
C SER A 228 -9.42 -39.30 14.05
N GLU A 229 -10.15 -40.19 13.37
CA GLU A 229 -10.65 -39.91 12.01
C GLU A 229 -11.58 -38.69 12.00
N GLU A 230 -12.47 -38.57 12.98
CA GLU A 230 -13.36 -37.42 13.12
C GLU A 230 -12.62 -36.08 13.27
N PHE A 231 -11.58 -36.02 14.11
CA PHE A 231 -10.78 -34.79 14.28
C PHE A 231 -10.08 -34.43 12.97
N PHE A 232 -9.50 -35.43 12.32
CA PHE A 232 -8.80 -35.23 11.06
C PHE A 232 -9.73 -34.80 9.93
N ASP A 233 -10.93 -35.38 9.81
CA ASP A 233 -11.87 -35.06 8.73
C ASP A 233 -12.34 -33.59 8.81
N ILE A 234 -12.59 -33.07 10.01
CA ILE A 234 -12.93 -31.66 10.22
C ILE A 234 -11.73 -30.77 9.86
N GLY A 235 -10.52 -31.13 10.32
CA GLY A 235 -9.31 -30.37 10.03
C GLY A 235 -8.89 -30.43 8.56
N TYR A 236 -9.10 -31.56 7.88
CA TYR A 236 -8.89 -31.71 6.44
C TYR A 236 -9.86 -30.84 5.66
N THR A 237 -11.15 -30.87 6.02
CA THR A 237 -12.16 -29.98 5.44
C THR A 237 -11.72 -28.53 5.61
N SER A 238 -11.28 -28.16 6.81
CA SER A 238 -10.79 -26.83 7.12
C SER A 238 -9.61 -26.38 6.26
N THR A 239 -8.57 -27.20 6.17
CA THR A 239 -7.36 -26.90 5.38
C THR A 239 -7.64 -26.80 3.89
N SER A 240 -8.59 -27.58 3.37
CA SER A 240 -8.98 -27.54 1.95
C SER A 240 -9.83 -26.33 1.55
N SER A 241 -10.33 -25.54 2.52
CA SER A 241 -11.28 -24.43 2.30
C SER A 241 -10.89 -23.11 2.97
N SER A 242 -9.60 -22.95 3.31
CA SER A 242 -9.09 -21.79 4.04
C SER A 242 -7.89 -21.17 3.34
N ASN A 243 -7.59 -19.92 3.66
CA ASN A 243 -6.22 -19.44 3.57
C ASN A 243 -5.42 -20.05 4.72
N LEU A 244 -4.19 -20.50 4.45
CA LEU A 244 -3.32 -21.15 5.44
C LEU A 244 -2.02 -20.36 5.59
N SER A 245 -1.60 -20.11 6.83
CA SER A 245 -0.35 -19.41 7.12
C SER A 245 0.53 -20.24 8.04
N GLN A 246 1.83 -20.19 7.78
CA GLN A 246 2.88 -20.65 8.66
C GLN A 246 3.82 -19.48 8.87
N GLN A 247 4.02 -19.10 10.13
CA GLN A 247 4.90 -17.99 10.49
C GLN A 247 5.85 -18.43 11.61
N TYR A 248 6.88 -17.62 11.81
CA TYR A 248 7.91 -17.84 12.81
C TYR A 248 7.79 -16.76 13.89
N THR A 249 7.80 -17.17 15.15
CA THR A 249 7.71 -16.27 16.31
C THR A 249 8.75 -16.62 17.38
N LYS A 250 9.14 -15.65 18.22
CA LYS A 250 9.90 -15.93 19.44
C LYS A 250 8.99 -16.42 20.57
N GLU A 251 9.60 -17.04 21.58
CA GLU A 251 8.96 -17.63 22.77
C GLU A 251 8.03 -16.67 23.55
N ASP A 252 8.37 -15.38 23.63
CA ASP A 252 7.55 -14.36 24.31
C ASP A 252 6.41 -13.80 23.43
N TYR A 253 6.14 -14.47 22.30
CA TYR A 253 5.24 -14.05 21.24
C TYR A 253 5.65 -12.74 20.56
N THR A 254 6.79 -12.14 20.88
CA THR A 254 7.30 -11.01 20.13
C THR A 254 7.89 -11.53 18.81
N SER A 255 7.46 -10.96 17.70
CA SER A 255 8.01 -11.36 16.40
C SER A 255 9.51 -11.05 16.34
N SER A 256 10.28 -11.86 15.60
CA SER A 256 11.65 -11.49 15.22
C SER A 256 11.70 -10.41 14.12
N TYR A 257 10.55 -10.11 13.50
CA TYR A 257 10.37 -9.13 12.43
C TYR A 257 9.08 -8.35 12.70
N GLU A 258 9.20 -7.14 13.21
CA GLU A 258 8.12 -6.17 13.16
C GLU A 258 8.19 -5.50 11.78
N VAL A 259 7.07 -5.47 11.05
CA VAL A 259 6.96 -4.55 9.93
C VAL A 259 6.67 -3.19 10.55
N GLU A 260 7.70 -2.33 10.58
CA GLU A 260 7.60 -0.91 10.98
C GLU A 260 6.85 -0.72 12.31
N ASP A 261 7.21 -1.49 13.34
CA ASP A 261 6.68 -1.45 14.72
C ASP A 261 5.14 -1.57 14.87
N THR A 262 4.41 -2.03 13.83
CA THR A 262 2.93 -1.98 13.82
C THR A 262 2.21 -3.28 13.53
N ILE A 263 2.83 -4.22 12.81
CA ILE A 263 2.22 -5.52 12.51
C ILE A 263 3.12 -6.63 13.03
N GLN A 264 2.61 -7.34 14.03
CA GLN A 264 3.28 -8.45 14.66
C GLN A 264 3.12 -9.70 13.77
N MET A 265 4.24 -10.25 13.27
CA MET A 265 4.20 -11.57 12.63
C MET A 265 4.04 -12.66 13.70
N GLY A 266 3.57 -13.84 13.29
CA GLY A 266 3.27 -14.94 14.17
C GLY A 266 1.87 -14.88 14.80
N THR A 267 1.03 -13.92 14.41
CA THR A 267 -0.34 -13.73 14.93
C THR A 267 -1.41 -13.88 13.83
N LEU A 268 -2.68 -13.70 14.17
CA LEU A 268 -3.78 -13.78 13.19
C LEU A 268 -3.78 -12.58 12.24
N GLU A 269 -3.57 -11.37 12.75
CA GLU A 269 -3.39 -10.17 11.92
C GLU A 269 -2.15 -10.26 11.04
N GLY A 270 -1.04 -10.83 11.54
CA GLY A 270 0.16 -11.07 10.74
C GLY A 270 -0.08 -12.09 9.63
N SER A 271 -0.96 -13.07 9.89
CA SER A 271 -1.43 -14.02 8.86
C SER A 271 -2.20 -13.30 7.76
N VAL A 272 -3.14 -12.42 8.14
CA VAL A 272 -3.91 -11.62 7.18
C VAL A 272 -3.00 -10.69 6.38
N TYR A 273 -2.04 -10.03 7.03
CA TYR A 273 -1.04 -9.21 6.34
C TYR A 273 -0.28 -10.02 5.30
N SER A 274 0.25 -11.20 5.68
CA SER A 274 0.99 -12.08 4.78
C SER A 274 0.14 -12.55 3.59
N TYR A 275 -1.14 -12.88 3.82
CA TYR A 275 -2.07 -13.23 2.74
C TYR A 275 -2.26 -12.08 1.73
N MET A 276 -2.17 -10.84 2.19
CA MET A 276 -2.28 -9.69 1.31
C MET A 276 -0.98 -9.40 0.56
N MET A 277 0.17 -9.93 0.97
CA MET A 277 1.43 -9.73 0.25
C MET A 277 1.52 -10.64 -0.99
N ASP A 278 1.30 -11.96 -0.85
CA ASP A 278 1.26 -12.95 -1.95
C ASP A 278 2.39 -12.75 -3.00
N GLU A 279 3.57 -12.34 -2.54
CA GLU A 279 4.69 -11.82 -3.34
C GLU A 279 5.70 -12.90 -3.76
N ASP A 280 5.74 -14.01 -3.05
CA ASP A 280 6.67 -15.10 -3.32
C ASP A 280 6.27 -15.92 -4.56
N ALA A 281 7.23 -16.68 -5.08
CA ALA A 281 7.07 -17.42 -6.32
C ALA A 281 5.93 -18.46 -6.32
N TYR A 282 5.50 -18.95 -5.15
CA TYR A 282 4.41 -19.90 -5.05
C TYR A 282 3.03 -19.22 -5.14
N ASN A 283 2.96 -17.94 -4.77
CA ASN A 283 1.70 -17.22 -4.58
C ASN A 283 1.44 -16.14 -5.64
N ILE A 284 2.49 -15.51 -6.17
CA ILE A 284 2.38 -14.36 -7.10
C ILE A 284 1.54 -14.68 -8.35
N GLY A 285 1.56 -15.92 -8.84
CA GLY A 285 0.81 -16.33 -10.03
C GLY A 285 -0.70 -16.39 -9.86
N GLY A 286 -1.19 -16.40 -8.61
CA GLY A 286 -2.61 -16.45 -8.30
C GLY A 286 -3.11 -15.28 -7.46
N VAL A 287 -2.23 -14.72 -6.60
CA VAL A 287 -2.58 -13.84 -5.48
C VAL A 287 -3.86 -14.32 -4.76
N GLY A 288 -3.90 -15.64 -4.54
CA GLY A 288 -5.12 -16.37 -4.22
C GLY A 288 -5.67 -16.01 -2.85
N HIS A 289 -4.78 -15.90 -1.85
CA HIS A 289 -5.18 -15.59 -0.48
C HIS A 289 -5.80 -14.20 -0.42
N ARG A 290 -5.14 -13.23 -1.06
CA ARG A 290 -5.64 -11.86 -1.22
C ARG A 290 -7.01 -11.81 -1.89
N ARG A 291 -7.19 -12.51 -3.02
CA ARG A 291 -8.46 -12.50 -3.76
C ARG A 291 -9.63 -13.10 -2.97
N TRP A 292 -9.36 -14.08 -2.11
CA TRP A 292 -10.37 -14.61 -1.19
C TRP A 292 -10.79 -13.59 -0.12
N ILE A 293 -9.84 -12.85 0.46
CA ILE A 293 -10.13 -11.79 1.44
C ILE A 293 -10.92 -10.65 0.79
N LEU A 294 -10.58 -10.30 -0.45
CA LEU A 294 -11.24 -9.25 -1.25
C LEU A 294 -12.49 -9.75 -2.00
N ASN A 295 -12.95 -10.96 -1.72
CA ASN A 295 -14.13 -11.52 -2.38
C ASN A 295 -15.40 -10.74 -1.96
N PRO A 296 -16.19 -10.15 -2.89
CA PRO A 296 -17.31 -9.28 -2.53
C PRO A 296 -18.43 -9.96 -1.72
N PRO A 297 -18.86 -11.21 -2.03
CA PRO A 297 -19.89 -11.92 -1.26
C PRO A 297 -19.47 -12.35 0.15
N LEU A 298 -18.21 -12.18 0.53
CA LEU A 298 -17.70 -12.57 1.84
C LEU A 298 -18.35 -11.72 2.95
N LYS A 299 -18.91 -12.37 3.97
CA LYS A 299 -19.46 -11.70 5.17
C LYS A 299 -19.00 -12.36 6.46
N LYS A 300 -18.90 -13.68 6.50
CA LYS A 300 -18.48 -14.45 7.67
C LYS A 300 -17.10 -15.03 7.47
N ILE A 301 -16.28 -14.94 8.52
CA ILE A 301 -14.95 -15.57 8.55
C ILE A 301 -14.79 -16.36 9.84
N GLY A 302 -13.77 -17.21 9.88
CA GLY A 302 -13.34 -17.84 11.12
C GLY A 302 -11.84 -18.05 11.14
N PHE A 303 -11.26 -18.04 12.33
CA PHE A 303 -9.82 -18.20 12.53
C PHE A 303 -9.51 -19.34 13.48
N GLY A 304 -8.42 -20.03 13.17
CA GLY A 304 -7.79 -21.03 14.03
C GLY A 304 -6.31 -20.72 14.15
N PHE A 305 -5.70 -21.18 15.23
CA PHE A 305 -4.31 -20.91 15.57
C PHE A 305 -3.74 -22.05 16.41
N ALA A 306 -2.56 -22.54 16.05
CA ALA A 306 -1.84 -23.55 16.80
C ALA A 306 -0.33 -23.31 16.68
N ILE A 307 0.41 -23.82 17.66
CA ILE A 307 1.87 -23.65 17.74
C ILE A 307 2.52 -25.01 17.64
N ASN A 308 3.58 -25.09 16.86
CA ASN A 308 4.49 -26.22 16.86
C ASN A 308 5.83 -25.78 17.48
N GLU A 309 6.13 -26.33 18.65
CA GLU A 309 7.33 -26.02 19.43
C GLU A 309 8.58 -26.79 18.96
N ASN A 310 8.54 -27.53 17.83
CA ASN A 310 9.65 -28.37 17.33
C ASN A 310 10.92 -27.61 16.88
N MET A 311 11.09 -26.34 17.24
CA MET A 311 12.35 -25.60 17.10
C MET A 311 13.11 -25.58 18.43
N ASN A 312 14.32 -25.04 18.44
CA ASN A 312 15.04 -24.82 19.70
C ASN A 312 14.21 -23.90 20.64
N ASP A 313 14.47 -23.96 21.95
CA ASP A 313 13.67 -23.32 23.02
C ASP A 313 13.36 -21.82 22.84
N TYR A 314 14.00 -21.14 21.88
CA TYR A 314 13.85 -19.71 21.63
C TYR A 314 12.81 -19.36 20.55
N TYR A 315 12.42 -20.33 19.71
CA TYR A 315 11.57 -20.05 18.56
C TYR A 315 10.53 -21.13 18.29
N HIS A 316 9.38 -20.73 17.75
CA HIS A 316 8.29 -21.63 17.40
C HIS A 316 7.68 -21.29 16.04
N TYR A 317 7.09 -22.31 15.40
CA TYR A 317 6.24 -22.10 14.23
C TYR A 317 4.79 -21.93 14.66
N THR A 318 4.14 -20.89 14.16
CA THR A 318 2.70 -20.71 14.32
C THR A 318 1.99 -21.09 13.02
N TYR A 319 0.83 -21.71 13.16
CA TYR A 319 0.01 -22.16 12.05
C TYR A 319 -1.39 -21.59 12.22
N SER A 320 -1.91 -20.97 11.16
CA SER A 320 -3.26 -20.42 11.16
C SER A 320 -4.05 -20.88 9.95
N ALA A 321 -5.35 -21.05 10.16
CA ALA A 321 -6.33 -21.26 9.10
C ALA A 321 -7.35 -20.12 9.19
N MET A 322 -7.65 -19.50 8.06
CA MET A 322 -8.71 -18.51 7.91
C MET A 322 -9.79 -19.08 6.99
N GLN A 323 -10.93 -19.44 7.58
CA GLN A 323 -12.13 -19.82 6.82
C GLN A 323 -12.63 -18.60 6.06
N ILE A 324 -12.57 -18.67 4.73
CA ILE A 324 -12.68 -17.50 3.85
C ILE A 324 -13.60 -17.73 2.64
N PHE A 325 -14.24 -18.89 2.55
CA PHE A 325 -15.09 -19.25 1.40
C PHE A 325 -16.56 -18.91 1.61
N ASP A 326 -16.91 -18.23 2.71
CA ASP A 326 -18.26 -17.75 2.93
C ASP A 326 -18.72 -16.82 1.80
N LYS A 327 -20.01 -16.93 1.47
CA LYS A 327 -20.70 -16.13 0.46
C LYS A 327 -22.05 -15.65 0.97
N SER A 328 -22.21 -15.49 2.29
CA SER A 328 -23.50 -15.20 2.90
C SER A 328 -23.89 -13.73 2.86
N ARG A 329 -23.07 -12.84 2.29
CA ARG A 329 -23.45 -11.42 2.15
C ARG A 329 -24.71 -11.32 1.32
N VAL A 330 -25.71 -10.63 1.85
CA VAL A 330 -26.99 -10.41 1.18
C VAL A 330 -26.94 -9.16 0.30
N GLU A 331 -26.23 -8.13 0.77
CA GLU A 331 -26.06 -6.88 0.05
C GLU A 331 -25.14 -7.08 -1.17
N GLU A 332 -25.63 -6.67 -2.33
CA GLU A 332 -24.80 -6.61 -3.54
C GLU A 332 -23.72 -5.55 -3.35
N VAL A 333 -22.49 -5.92 -3.70
CA VAL A 333 -21.35 -5.02 -3.71
C VAL A 333 -21.10 -4.66 -5.16
N GLU A 334 -21.33 -3.39 -5.50
CA GLU A 334 -21.11 -2.86 -6.84
C GLU A 334 -19.62 -2.60 -7.08
N TYR A 335 -19.09 -3.11 -8.18
CA TYR A 335 -17.71 -2.86 -8.60
C TYR A 335 -17.58 -3.07 -10.11
N ASP A 336 -16.74 -2.28 -10.78
CA ASP A 336 -16.29 -2.60 -12.14
C ASP A 336 -15.07 -3.53 -12.11
N PHE A 337 -14.16 -3.26 -11.18
CA PHE A 337 -13.03 -4.11 -10.83
C PHE A 337 -12.64 -3.84 -9.36
N ILE A 338 -11.85 -4.73 -8.77
CA ILE A 338 -11.27 -4.58 -7.43
C ILE A 338 -9.76 -4.60 -7.57
N GLY A 339 -9.12 -3.52 -7.13
CA GLY A 339 -7.68 -3.36 -7.13
C GLY A 339 -7.06 -3.62 -5.76
N TRP A 340 -5.86 -4.18 -5.76
CA TRP A 340 -4.90 -4.04 -4.66
C TRP A 340 -3.60 -3.51 -5.25
N PRO A 341 -3.25 -2.24 -5.00
CA PRO A 341 -3.97 -1.24 -4.18
C PRO A 341 -5.34 -0.84 -4.75
N GLY A 342 -6.23 -0.32 -3.89
CA GLY A 342 -7.58 0.10 -4.27
C GLY A 342 -7.61 1.29 -5.24
N ASN A 343 -8.63 1.34 -6.11
CA ASN A 343 -8.71 2.31 -7.20
C ASN A 343 -9.13 3.71 -6.73
N ASN A 344 -8.40 4.72 -7.22
CA ASN A 344 -8.57 6.14 -6.90
C ASN A 344 -8.54 6.38 -5.38
N ARG A 345 -7.55 5.81 -4.68
CA ARG A 345 -7.44 5.86 -3.22
C ARG A 345 -6.06 6.26 -2.74
N TYR A 346 -6.02 6.91 -1.59
CA TYR A 346 -4.82 6.98 -0.77
C TYR A 346 -4.57 5.60 -0.17
N PHE A 347 -3.33 5.14 -0.28
CA PHE A 347 -2.93 3.80 0.14
C PHE A 347 -1.65 3.84 0.99
N PRO A 348 -1.64 3.22 2.17
CA PRO A 348 -0.49 3.23 3.07
C PRO A 348 0.66 2.38 2.51
N ASN A 349 1.88 2.93 2.44
CA ASN A 349 3.08 2.21 1.99
C ASN A 349 3.46 1.05 2.95
N GLU A 350 2.95 1.04 4.18
CA GLU A 350 3.10 -0.05 5.15
C GLU A 350 2.47 -1.36 4.64
N PHE A 351 1.46 -1.26 3.76
CA PHE A 351 0.70 -2.40 3.22
C PHE A 351 1.03 -2.73 1.76
N PHE A 352 1.98 -2.02 1.16
CA PHE A 352 2.36 -2.23 -0.23
C PHE A 352 3.83 -1.89 -0.48
N LYS A 353 4.69 -2.88 -0.28
CA LYS A 353 6.14 -2.78 -0.52
C LYS A 353 6.45 -3.05 -2.00
N SER A 354 7.68 -2.81 -2.41
CA SER A 354 8.13 -2.87 -3.81
C SER A 354 8.01 -4.25 -4.45
N ASP A 355 8.13 -5.30 -3.66
CA ASP A 355 8.02 -6.70 -4.08
C ASP A 355 6.56 -7.19 -4.15
N VAL A 356 5.62 -6.46 -3.57
CA VAL A 356 4.19 -6.80 -3.56
C VAL A 356 3.59 -6.61 -4.97
N PRO A 357 2.99 -7.66 -5.57
CA PRO A 357 2.37 -7.54 -6.88
C PRO A 357 1.10 -6.68 -6.81
N TRP A 358 0.91 -5.83 -7.81
CA TRP A 358 -0.39 -5.21 -8.09
C TRP A 358 -1.35 -6.28 -8.58
N SER A 359 -2.64 -6.12 -8.26
CA SER A 359 -3.67 -7.02 -8.77
C SER A 359 -4.97 -6.28 -9.09
N VAL A 360 -5.60 -6.63 -10.20
CA VAL A 360 -6.87 -6.08 -10.66
C VAL A 360 -7.81 -7.23 -11.02
N SER A 361 -8.81 -7.46 -10.17
CA SER A 361 -9.86 -8.46 -10.38
C SER A 361 -11.07 -7.82 -11.07
N LEU A 362 -11.28 -8.15 -12.33
CA LEU A 362 -12.36 -7.60 -13.16
C LEU A 362 -13.71 -8.23 -12.81
N ASN A 363 -14.78 -7.42 -12.81
CA ASN A 363 -16.12 -7.94 -12.61
C ASN A 363 -16.55 -8.84 -13.80
N PRO A 364 -16.80 -10.14 -13.60
CA PRO A 364 -17.19 -11.04 -14.68
C PRO A 364 -18.55 -10.70 -15.33
N ASN A 365 -19.36 -9.88 -14.67
CA ASN A 365 -20.60 -9.34 -15.23
C ASN A 365 -20.36 -8.21 -16.23
N ASN A 366 -19.20 -7.55 -16.19
CA ASN A 366 -18.87 -6.40 -17.06
C ASN A 366 -17.81 -6.75 -18.11
N TYR A 367 -16.99 -7.76 -17.86
CA TYR A 367 -15.85 -8.13 -18.70
C TYR A 367 -15.94 -9.56 -19.24
N GLN A 368 -15.32 -9.80 -20.38
CA GLN A 368 -14.94 -11.15 -20.81
C GLN A 368 -13.64 -11.60 -20.12
N PRO A 369 -13.31 -12.90 -20.12
CA PRO A 369 -12.01 -13.36 -19.62
C PRO A 369 -10.87 -12.61 -20.32
N PRO A 370 -10.00 -11.89 -19.59
CA PRO A 370 -8.85 -11.22 -20.18
C PRO A 370 -7.91 -12.25 -20.84
N ASN A 371 -7.39 -11.89 -22.01
CA ASN A 371 -6.41 -12.67 -22.74
C ASN A 371 -5.01 -12.14 -22.43
N MET A 372 -4.17 -12.95 -21.79
CA MET A 372 -2.78 -12.59 -21.46
C MET A 372 -1.98 -12.11 -22.68
N ASN A 373 -2.32 -12.56 -23.90
CA ASN A 373 -1.62 -12.13 -25.11
C ASN A 373 -2.01 -10.75 -25.64
N GLU A 374 -3.09 -10.16 -25.12
CA GLU A 374 -3.67 -8.90 -25.58
C GLU A 374 -3.57 -7.79 -24.53
N VAL A 375 -3.52 -8.16 -23.25
CA VAL A 375 -3.47 -7.20 -22.15
C VAL A 375 -2.08 -6.57 -22.03
N GLU A 376 -2.06 -5.24 -21.91
CA GLU A 376 -0.89 -4.42 -21.59
C GLU A 376 -1.26 -3.54 -20.39
N VAL A 377 -0.36 -3.45 -19.41
CA VAL A 377 -0.50 -2.56 -18.24
C VAL A 377 0.57 -1.49 -18.31
N ARG A 378 0.19 -0.23 -18.08
CA ARG A 378 1.12 0.88 -17.93
C ARG A 378 0.96 1.49 -16.55
N LEU A 379 2.03 1.45 -15.77
CA LEU A 379 2.15 2.17 -14.50
C LEU A 379 2.96 3.43 -14.74
N LYS A 380 2.49 4.58 -14.26
CA LYS A 380 3.19 5.86 -14.40
C LYS A 380 3.22 6.61 -13.08
N ARG A 381 4.43 6.96 -12.63
CA ARG A 381 4.62 7.86 -11.49
C ARG A 381 4.46 9.30 -11.96
N LEU A 382 3.56 10.06 -11.34
CA LEU A 382 3.21 11.40 -11.83
C LEU A 382 4.17 12.51 -11.38
N SER A 383 5.02 12.25 -10.39
CA SER A 383 5.99 13.23 -9.89
C SER A 383 7.08 13.56 -10.89
N ASP A 384 7.61 12.55 -11.59
CA ASP A 384 8.67 12.67 -12.60
C ASP A 384 8.25 12.21 -14.00
N GLY A 385 7.11 11.52 -14.12
CA GLY A 385 6.60 10.99 -15.37
C GLY A 385 7.25 9.68 -15.80
N GLU A 386 8.03 9.03 -14.91
CA GLU A 386 8.57 7.70 -15.14
C GLU A 386 7.44 6.68 -15.34
N SER A 387 7.65 5.70 -16.22
CA SER A 387 6.59 4.78 -16.60
C SER A 387 7.14 3.40 -16.94
N TRP A 388 6.44 2.38 -16.45
CA TRP A 388 6.70 0.96 -16.65
C TRP A 388 5.54 0.38 -17.46
N THR A 389 5.86 -0.41 -18.48
CA THR A 389 4.86 -1.08 -19.32
C THR A 389 5.08 -2.57 -19.18
N LEU A 390 4.05 -3.29 -18.72
CA LEU A 390 4.09 -4.72 -18.44
C LEU A 390 3.11 -5.47 -19.35
N ASP A 391 3.60 -6.52 -19.98
CA ASP A 391 2.86 -7.44 -20.84
C ASP A 391 3.36 -8.89 -20.67
N LYS A 392 2.87 -9.80 -21.52
CA LYS A 392 3.22 -11.23 -21.49
C LYS A 392 4.71 -11.58 -21.56
N ASN A 393 5.58 -10.65 -21.93
CA ASN A 393 7.02 -10.87 -22.01
C ASN A 393 7.71 -10.64 -20.66
N ASP A 394 7.04 -10.00 -19.72
CA ASP A 394 7.60 -9.60 -18.42
C ASP A 394 7.32 -10.71 -17.41
N THR A 395 8.03 -11.82 -17.58
CA THR A 395 7.88 -13.03 -16.77
C THR A 395 9.18 -13.38 -16.06
N ASP A 396 9.84 -12.39 -15.44
CA ASP A 396 11.05 -12.62 -14.66
C ASP A 396 10.68 -13.42 -13.41
N PHE A 397 10.64 -14.74 -13.58
CA PHE A 397 10.13 -15.69 -12.61
C PHE A 397 10.98 -16.94 -12.69
N ASP A 398 11.65 -17.28 -11.59
CA ASP A 398 12.28 -18.59 -11.41
C ASP A 398 11.48 -19.38 -10.37
N GLU A 399 10.87 -20.47 -10.79
CA GLU A 399 10.11 -21.37 -9.92
C GLU A 399 10.96 -22.01 -8.80
N ASN A 400 12.29 -21.95 -8.94
CA ASN A 400 13.23 -22.49 -7.95
C ASN A 400 13.70 -21.44 -6.94
N GLU A 401 13.41 -20.16 -7.17
CA GLU A 401 13.74 -19.07 -6.25
C GLU A 401 12.48 -18.60 -5.52
N ARG A 402 12.55 -18.46 -4.20
CA ARG A 402 11.41 -17.97 -3.42
C ARG A 402 11.08 -16.51 -3.75
N ASN A 403 12.12 -15.71 -3.96
CA ASN A 403 12.01 -14.31 -4.32
C ASN A 403 11.91 -14.23 -5.84
N VAL A 404 10.94 -13.48 -6.32
CA VAL A 404 10.74 -13.25 -7.76
C VAL A 404 11.56 -12.01 -8.13
N PRO A 405 12.65 -12.12 -8.91
CA PRO A 405 13.41 -10.95 -9.36
C PRO A 405 12.68 -10.23 -10.50
N GLY A 406 13.06 -8.98 -10.80
CA GLY A 406 12.64 -8.32 -12.04
C GLY A 406 11.14 -8.07 -12.20
N GLU A 407 10.73 -7.87 -13.45
CA GLU A 407 9.37 -7.53 -13.83
C GLU A 407 8.49 -8.78 -13.87
N TYR A 408 7.25 -8.63 -13.41
CA TYR A 408 6.28 -9.72 -13.39
C TYR A 408 4.95 -9.30 -14.00
N PHE A 409 4.39 -10.14 -14.85
CA PHE A 409 3.06 -10.00 -15.42
C PHE A 409 2.39 -11.35 -15.60
N ASN A 410 1.10 -11.41 -15.26
CA ASN A 410 0.26 -12.58 -15.49
C ASN A 410 -1.22 -12.20 -15.62
N VAL A 411 -1.97 -13.03 -16.34
CA VAL A 411 -3.44 -13.03 -16.31
C VAL A 411 -3.92 -14.38 -15.79
N ASN A 412 -4.42 -14.37 -14.57
CA ASN A 412 -4.98 -15.54 -13.92
C ASN A 412 -6.51 -15.52 -14.07
N ASN A 413 -7.07 -16.50 -14.79
CA ASN A 413 -8.52 -16.66 -15.00
C ASN A 413 -9.16 -17.73 -14.07
N GLN A 414 -8.41 -18.27 -13.10
CA GLN A 414 -8.89 -19.33 -12.21
C GLN A 414 -9.84 -18.76 -11.15
N TRP A 415 -10.80 -19.56 -10.69
CA TRP A 415 -11.74 -19.13 -9.66
C TRP A 415 -11.08 -19.10 -8.27
N MET A 416 -10.77 -17.89 -7.80
CA MET A 416 -10.32 -17.60 -6.42
C MET A 416 -11.06 -16.35 -5.94
N GLY A 417 -12.29 -16.51 -5.44
CA GLY A 417 -13.21 -15.40 -5.18
C GLY A 417 -13.77 -14.75 -6.46
N ILE A 418 -12.91 -14.10 -7.25
CA ILE A 418 -13.21 -13.49 -8.56
C ILE A 418 -12.24 -14.06 -9.59
N PRO A 419 -12.66 -14.53 -10.78
CA PRO A 419 -11.80 -15.30 -11.67
C PRO A 419 -10.84 -14.45 -12.52
N TYR A 420 -11.26 -13.29 -13.00
CA TYR A 420 -10.51 -12.51 -14.01
C TYR A 420 -9.51 -11.56 -13.37
N CYS A 421 -8.31 -12.04 -13.04
CA CYS A 421 -7.29 -11.26 -12.35
C CYS A 421 -6.10 -10.94 -13.26
N ILE A 422 -5.76 -9.66 -13.34
CA ILE A 422 -4.52 -9.16 -13.97
C ILE A 422 -3.55 -8.85 -12.83
N ILE A 423 -2.37 -9.44 -12.89
CA ILE A 423 -1.34 -9.36 -11.85
C ILE A 423 -0.09 -8.79 -12.50
N PHE A 424 0.49 -7.75 -11.90
CA PHE A 424 1.68 -7.12 -12.45
C PHE A 424 2.54 -6.52 -11.36
N ARG A 425 3.85 -6.43 -11.61
CA ARG A 425 4.80 -5.80 -10.70
C ARG A 425 6.01 -5.32 -11.50
N PRO A 426 6.31 -4.00 -11.52
CA PRO A 426 7.59 -3.49 -12.02
C PRO A 426 8.77 -4.13 -11.28
N ASP A 427 9.98 -3.99 -11.83
CA ASP A 427 11.19 -4.47 -11.16
C ASP A 427 11.35 -3.79 -9.78
N PRO A 428 11.42 -4.56 -8.68
CA PRO A 428 11.71 -4.01 -7.34
C PRO A 428 13.08 -3.32 -7.24
N GLU A 429 13.98 -3.49 -8.22
CA GLU A 429 15.20 -2.71 -8.35
C GLU A 429 14.97 -1.29 -8.90
N GLU A 430 13.92 -1.09 -9.70
CA GLU A 430 13.57 0.23 -10.27
C GLU A 430 12.65 1.03 -9.35
N ILE A 431 11.71 0.38 -8.66
CA ILE A 431 10.85 1.02 -7.66
C ILE A 431 11.15 0.43 -6.29
N LYS A 432 12.01 1.10 -5.51
CA LYS A 432 12.35 0.65 -4.15
C LYS A 432 11.26 0.89 -3.12
N GLU A 433 10.47 1.95 -3.31
CA GLU A 433 9.35 2.32 -2.45
C GLU A 433 8.29 3.04 -3.28
N TYR A 434 7.02 2.75 -2.99
CA TYR A 434 5.90 3.46 -3.57
C TYR A 434 5.57 4.71 -2.76
N THR A 435 5.75 5.88 -3.36
CA THR A 435 5.40 7.18 -2.76
C THR A 435 4.71 8.09 -3.78
N GLY A 436 3.73 8.87 -3.34
CA GLY A 436 3.01 9.81 -4.19
C GLY A 436 2.06 9.16 -5.18
N LEU A 437 1.72 9.90 -6.24
CA LEU A 437 0.62 9.55 -7.14
C LEU A 437 1.09 8.72 -8.34
N TYR A 438 0.48 7.56 -8.50
CA TYR A 438 0.65 6.66 -9.65
C TYR A 438 -0.65 6.56 -10.45
N GLU A 439 -0.52 6.47 -11.76
CA GLU A 439 -1.60 6.18 -12.70
C GLU A 439 -1.38 4.80 -13.30
N VAL A 440 -2.41 3.96 -13.25
CA VAL A 440 -2.47 2.65 -13.89
C VAL A 440 -3.38 2.74 -15.10
N THR A 441 -2.91 2.29 -16.25
CA THR A 441 -3.71 2.12 -17.47
C THR A 441 -3.65 0.65 -17.89
N ILE A 442 -4.79 0.03 -18.19
CA ILE A 442 -4.87 -1.34 -18.68
C ILE A 442 -5.64 -1.35 -19.99
N GLU A 443 -4.99 -1.84 -21.04
CA GLU A 443 -5.54 -1.94 -22.39
C GLU A 443 -5.74 -3.41 -22.79
N GLY A 444 -6.35 -3.65 -23.96
CA GLY A 444 -6.59 -5.01 -24.46
C GLY A 444 -7.75 -5.76 -23.80
N LEU A 445 -8.59 -5.09 -23.00
CA LEU A 445 -9.76 -5.71 -22.38
C LEU A 445 -10.98 -5.66 -23.31
N LYS A 446 -11.94 -6.54 -23.02
CA LYS A 446 -13.23 -6.60 -23.72
C LYS A 446 -14.37 -6.51 -22.72
N ASP A 447 -15.39 -5.72 -23.06
CA ASP A 447 -16.67 -5.78 -22.37
C ASP A 447 -17.40 -7.10 -22.67
N ARG A 448 -18.51 -7.37 -21.99
CA ARG A 448 -19.33 -8.57 -22.24
C ARG A 448 -19.77 -8.75 -23.70
N ASN A 449 -19.94 -7.65 -24.43
CA ASN A 449 -20.38 -7.66 -25.83
C ASN A 449 -19.22 -7.85 -26.82
N GLY A 450 -17.97 -7.89 -26.34
CA GLY A 450 -16.77 -8.03 -27.15
C GLY A 450 -16.22 -6.70 -27.69
N ASN A 451 -16.72 -5.56 -27.21
CA ASN A 451 -16.16 -4.25 -27.58
C ASN A 451 -14.87 -3.99 -26.79
N ASP A 452 -13.95 -3.25 -27.40
CA ASP A 452 -12.74 -2.77 -26.73
C ASP A 452 -13.11 -1.96 -25.49
N LYS A 453 -12.48 -2.30 -24.37
CA LYS A 453 -12.57 -1.58 -23.11
C LYS A 453 -11.16 -1.41 -22.56
N SER A 454 -10.92 -0.28 -21.91
CA SER A 454 -9.71 -0.03 -21.13
C SER A 454 -10.08 0.38 -19.72
N LEU A 455 -9.14 0.23 -18.81
CA LEU A 455 -9.24 0.72 -17.44
C LEU A 455 -8.17 1.76 -17.20
N GLN A 456 -8.53 2.80 -16.45
CA GLN A 456 -7.58 3.78 -15.93
C GLN A 456 -7.99 4.15 -14.51
N TYR A 457 -7.04 4.15 -13.59
CA TYR A 457 -7.24 4.58 -12.21
C TYR A 457 -5.94 5.08 -11.60
N THR A 458 -6.03 5.75 -10.46
CA THR A 458 -4.86 6.27 -9.74
C THR A 458 -4.76 5.70 -8.33
N VAL A 459 -3.54 5.68 -7.79
CA VAL A 459 -3.26 5.32 -6.40
C VAL A 459 -2.28 6.34 -5.85
N SER A 460 -2.58 6.91 -4.67
CA SER A 460 -1.71 7.88 -4.01
C SER A 460 -1.09 7.23 -2.78
N PHE A 461 0.16 6.79 -2.90
CA PHE A 461 0.87 6.22 -1.77
C PHE A 461 1.35 7.30 -0.82
N PHE A 462 1.27 7.01 0.47
CA PHE A 462 1.70 7.89 1.54
C PHE A 462 2.17 7.07 2.73
N ASP A 463 2.98 7.70 3.58
CA ASP A 463 3.37 7.13 4.86
C ASP A 463 2.29 7.46 5.90
N MET A 464 1.66 6.44 6.47
CA MET A 464 0.56 6.62 7.42
C MET A 464 1.08 6.81 8.86
N LEU A 465 2.30 6.35 9.16
CA LEU A 465 2.86 6.29 10.51
C LEU A 465 3.82 7.44 10.86
N LYS A 466 4.13 8.33 9.91
CA LYS A 466 5.00 9.50 10.14
C LYS A 466 4.28 10.79 10.55
#